data_AF-A0A2W4UVZ7-F1
#
_entry.id   AF-A0A2W4UVZ7-F1
#
_cell.length_a   1.000
_cell.length_b   1.000
_cell.length_c   1.000
_cell.angle_alpha   90.00
_cell.angle_beta   90.00
_cell.angle_gamma   90.00
#
_symmetry.space_group_name_H-M   'P 1'
#
loop_
_entity.id
_entity.type
_entity.pdbx_description
1 polymer ?
#
loop_
_entity_poly.entity_id
_entity_poly.type
_entity_poly.pdbx_seq_one_letter_code
_entity_poly.pdbx_strand_id
1 'polypeptide(L)'
;MTDSMMYAEEMYVFLTPDAVETFMTPPELAAKLQAILENHDGPMPRELQGLGSHAEQAKFLLENHCDFEVNPGESVQWYAVRLEK
;
A
#
# COMPACT_ATOMS: atom_id res chain seq x y z
N MET A 1 11.45 12.36 -25.96
CA MET A 1 10.52 13.02 -25.01
C MET A 1 11.32 13.17 -23.73
N THR A 2 11.64 14.41 -23.42
CA THR A 2 12.73 14.83 -22.54
C THR A 2 12.32 14.76 -21.09
N ASP A 3 13.18 14.12 -20.30
CA ASP A 3 13.46 14.37 -18.88
C ASP A 3 12.25 14.48 -17.93
N SER A 4 11.98 13.40 -17.19
CA SER A 4 11.30 13.50 -15.91
C SER A 4 12.31 13.23 -14.82
N MET A 5 13.01 14.29 -14.40
CA MET A 5 13.32 14.59 -13.00
C MET A 5 12.05 14.40 -12.12
N MET A 6 11.60 13.15 -11.95
CA MET A 6 10.45 12.77 -11.12
C MET A 6 10.77 11.50 -10.34
N TYR A 7 12.05 11.20 -10.11
CA TYR A 7 12.46 10.48 -8.89
C TYR A 7 12.25 11.44 -7.72
N ALA A 8 11.01 11.88 -7.48
CA ALA A 8 10.62 12.05 -6.11
C ALA A 8 10.74 10.63 -5.56
N GLU A 9 11.81 10.38 -4.80
CA GLU A 9 11.93 9.17 -3.99
C GLU A 9 10.81 9.27 -2.94
N GLU A 10 9.56 9.11 -3.39
CA GLU A 10 8.39 8.96 -2.56
C GLU A 10 8.59 7.63 -1.86
N MET A 11 9.27 7.68 -0.73
CA MET A 11 9.40 6.51 0.12
C MET A 11 8.09 6.39 0.87
N TYR A 12 7.58 5.17 0.95
CA TYR A 12 6.47 4.86 1.82
C TYR A 12 7.03 4.22 3.07
N VAL A 13 6.53 4.64 4.23
CA VAL A 13 6.77 3.91 5.46
C VAL A 13 5.60 2.98 5.65
N PHE A 14 5.87 1.68 5.72
CA PHE A 14 4.90 0.63 6.02
C PHE A 14 5.04 0.22 7.48
N LEU A 15 4.01 0.43 8.27
CA LEU A 15 3.89 -0.09 9.63
C LEU A 15 3.12 -1.40 9.60
N THR A 16 3.77 -2.45 10.11
CA THR A 16 3.08 -3.69 10.46
C THR A 16 2.47 -3.59 11.88
N PRO A 17 1.48 -4.44 12.20
CA PRO A 17 0.93 -4.53 13.56
C PRO A 17 1.97 -4.89 14.64
N ASP A 18 3.14 -5.42 14.26
CA ASP A 18 4.28 -5.68 15.14
C ASP A 18 5.12 -4.41 15.44
N ALA A 19 4.60 -3.22 15.09
CA ALA A 19 5.26 -1.92 15.22
C ALA A 19 6.59 -1.80 14.46
N VAL A 20 6.75 -2.55 13.36
CA VAL A 20 7.94 -2.46 12.51
C VAL A 20 7.69 -1.46 11.38
N GLU A 21 8.43 -0.35 11.41
CA GLU A 21 8.45 0.67 10.37
C GLU A 21 9.43 0.24 9.26
N THR A 22 8.89 -0.06 8.07
CA THR A 22 9.69 -0.48 6.92
C THR A 22 9.57 0.54 5.80
N PHE A 23 10.69 1.11 5.38
CA PHE A 23 10.72 1.99 4.21
C PHE A 23 10.69 1.16 2.94
N MET A 24 9.72 1.44 2.07
CA MET A 24 9.48 0.72 0.82
C MET A 24 9.23 1.71 -0.30
N THR A 25 9.59 1.35 -1.53
CA THR A 25 9.14 2.12 -2.69
C THR A 25 7.66 1.85 -3.00
N PRO A 26 6.94 2.76 -3.68
CA PRO A 26 5.55 2.57 -4.07
C PRO A 26 5.28 1.24 -4.80
N PRO A 27 6.09 0.78 -5.78
CA PRO A 27 5.87 -0.52 -6.40
C PRO A 27 6.09 -1.69 -5.44
N GLU A 28 6.99 -1.59 -4.47
CA GLU A 28 7.20 -2.63 -3.45
C GLU A 28 6.03 -2.70 -2.48
N LEU A 29 5.53 -1.56 -2.02
CA LEU A 29 4.38 -1.51 -1.12
C LEU A 29 3.13 -2.05 -1.82
N ALA A 30 2.90 -1.67 -3.09
CA ALA A 30 1.80 -2.21 -3.87
C ALA A 30 1.90 -3.74 -4.02
N ALA A 31 3.10 -4.29 -4.28
CA ALA A 31 3.30 -5.74 -4.35
C ALA A 31 3.05 -6.42 -2.99
N LYS A 32 3.45 -5.79 -1.87
CA LYS A 32 3.15 -6.26 -0.51
C LYS A 32 1.65 -6.28 -0.23
N LEU A 33 0.94 -5.19 -0.54
CA LEU A 33 -0.51 -5.09 -0.38
C LEU A 33 -1.23 -6.11 -1.25
N GLN A 34 -0.76 -6.32 -2.49
CA GLN A 34 -1.30 -7.36 -3.37
C GLN A 34 -1.15 -8.74 -2.75
N ALA A 35 0.03 -9.10 -2.25
CA ALA A 35 0.24 -10.39 -1.60
C ALA A 35 -0.62 -10.57 -0.35
N ILE A 36 -0.84 -9.50 0.41
CA ILE A 36 -1.76 -9.48 1.55
C ILE A 36 -3.19 -9.73 1.08
N LEU A 37 -3.66 -9.02 0.06
CA LEU A 37 -4.99 -9.19 -0.52
C LEU A 37 -5.20 -10.61 -1.07
N GLU A 38 -4.19 -11.19 -1.70
CA GLU A 38 -4.23 -12.58 -2.20
C GLU A 38 -4.36 -13.61 -1.08
N ASN A 39 -3.86 -13.31 0.12
CA ASN A 39 -3.99 -14.16 1.31
C ASN A 39 -5.16 -13.74 2.22
N HIS A 40 -5.83 -12.63 1.91
CA HIS A 40 -6.90 -12.09 2.74
C HIS A 40 -8.25 -12.64 2.31
N ASP A 41 -8.79 -13.55 3.11
CA ASP A 41 -10.13 -14.14 2.90
C ASP A 41 -11.24 -13.34 3.61
N GLY A 42 -10.91 -12.17 4.15
CA GLY A 42 -11.83 -11.35 4.93
C GLY A 42 -12.78 -10.49 4.09
N PRO A 43 -13.68 -9.75 4.75
CA PRO A 43 -14.63 -8.88 4.08
C PRO A 43 -13.91 -7.68 3.46
N MET A 44 -13.64 -7.75 2.16
CA MET A 44 -13.09 -6.62 1.40
C MET A 44 -14.13 -5.48 1.29
N PRO A 45 -13.72 -4.21 1.42
CA PRO A 45 -14.59 -3.06 1.18
C PRO A 45 -15.16 -3.07 -0.24
N ARG A 46 -16.39 -2.56 -0.42
CA ARG A 46 -17.12 -2.59 -1.69
C ARG A 46 -16.35 -1.97 -2.85
N GLU A 47 -15.52 -0.97 -2.58
CA GLU A 47 -14.63 -0.32 -3.56
C GLU A 47 -13.68 -1.34 -4.20
N LEU A 48 -13.07 -2.22 -3.39
CA LEU A 48 -12.18 -3.28 -3.85
C LEU A 48 -12.94 -4.43 -4.51
N GLN A 49 -14.15 -4.72 -4.05
CA GLN A 49 -15.01 -5.73 -4.70
C GLN A 49 -15.39 -5.36 -6.15
N GLY A 50 -15.34 -4.07 -6.50
CA GLY A 50 -15.54 -3.59 -7.86
C GLY A 50 -14.33 -3.79 -8.78
N LEU A 51 -13.14 -4.02 -8.22
CA LEU A 51 -11.88 -4.19 -8.95
C LEU A 51 -11.64 -5.67 -9.25
N GLY A 52 -11.31 -5.98 -10.52
CA GLY A 52 -11.16 -7.36 -10.99
C GLY A 52 -9.82 -8.01 -10.67
N SER A 53 -8.82 -7.23 -10.24
CA SER A 53 -7.46 -7.70 -10.01
C SER A 53 -6.90 -7.24 -8.67
N HIS A 54 -6.21 -8.12 -7.94
CA HIS A 54 -5.52 -7.79 -6.69
C HIS A 54 -4.49 -6.65 -6.86
N ALA A 55 -3.84 -6.56 -8.03
CA ALA A 55 -2.89 -5.48 -8.31
C ALA A 55 -3.58 -4.11 -8.41
N GLU A 56 -4.79 -4.06 -8.97
CA GLU A 56 -5.59 -2.83 -9.04
C GLU A 56 -6.12 -2.46 -7.66
N GLN A 57 -6.58 -3.45 -6.88
CA GLN A 57 -6.99 -3.28 -5.49
C GLN A 57 -5.85 -2.72 -4.63
N ALA A 58 -4.64 -3.26 -4.76
CA ALA A 58 -3.47 -2.80 -4.03
C ALA A 58 -3.08 -1.36 -4.36
N LYS A 59 -3.11 -0.97 -5.65
CA LYS A 59 -2.88 0.42 -6.07
C LYS A 59 -3.97 1.35 -5.55
N PHE A 60 -5.23 0.94 -5.67
CA PHE A 60 -6.35 1.71 -5.17
C PHE A 60 -6.26 1.96 -3.67
N LEU A 61 -5.91 0.92 -2.89
CA LEU A 61 -5.61 1.04 -1.47
C LEU A 61 -4.47 2.02 -1.23
N LEU A 62 -3.34 1.85 -1.91
CA LEU A 62 -2.18 2.72 -1.74
C LEU A 62 -2.51 4.21 -1.96
N GLU A 63 -3.35 4.52 -2.95
CA GLU A 63 -3.67 5.89 -3.36
C GLU A 63 -4.83 6.52 -2.58
N ASN A 64 -5.83 5.71 -2.17
CA ASN A 64 -7.06 6.20 -1.52
C ASN A 64 -7.10 5.94 -0.01
N HIS A 65 -6.29 5.01 0.48
CA HIS A 65 -6.24 4.59 1.87
C HIS A 65 -4.82 4.71 2.44
N CYS A 66 -4.73 4.85 3.75
CA CYS A 66 -3.46 4.89 4.48
C CYS A 66 -3.33 3.74 5.49
N ASP A 67 -4.36 2.90 5.59
CA ASP A 67 -4.40 1.74 6.46
C ASP A 67 -5.29 0.64 5.87
N PHE A 68 -5.02 -0.59 6.29
CA PHE A 68 -5.83 -1.74 5.93
C PHE A 68 -5.81 -2.78 7.04
N GLU A 69 -7.00 -3.23 7.43
CA GLU A 69 -7.16 -4.31 8.40
C GLU A 69 -7.00 -5.66 7.68
N VAL A 70 -5.92 -6.37 7.98
CA VAL A 70 -5.61 -7.67 7.35
C VAL A 70 -6.29 -8.82 8.07
N ASN A 71 -6.37 -8.73 9.41
CA ASN A 71 -7.03 -9.68 10.30
C ASN A 71 -7.68 -8.92 11.48
N PRO A 72 -8.64 -9.53 12.19
CA PRO A 72 -9.22 -8.94 13.40
C PRO A 72 -8.16 -8.66 14.47
N GLY A 73 -7.82 -7.38 14.65
CA GLY A 73 -6.78 -6.92 15.58
C GLY A 73 -5.39 -6.71 14.96
N GLU A 74 -5.23 -7.02 13.68
CA GLU A 74 -4.00 -6.76 12.91
C GLU A 74 -4.30 -5.82 11.75
N SER A 75 -3.89 -4.57 11.89
CA SER A 75 -3.98 -3.56 10.84
C SER A 75 -2.57 -3.15 10.41
N VAL A 76 -2.37 -3.02 9.11
CA VAL A 76 -1.18 -2.42 8.54
C VAL A 76 -1.48 -0.98 8.17
N GLN A 77 -0.48 -0.11 8.29
CA GLN A 77 -0.60 1.31 7.95
C GLN A 77 0.54 1.71 7.03
N TRP A 78 0.30 2.69 6.16
CA TRP A 78 1.35 3.27 5.34
C TRP A 78 1.14 4.74 5.09
N TYR A 79 2.24 5.45 4.93
CA TYR A 79 2.22 6.85 4.56
C TYR A 79 3.38 7.19 3.64
N ALA A 80 3.11 8.04 2.66
CA ALA A 80 4.13 8.60 1.78
C ALA A 80 4.93 9.66 2.55
N VAL A 81 6.24 9.51 2.62
CA VAL A 81 7.15 10.55 3.09
C VAL A 81 7.81 11.22 1.89
N ARG A 82 7.71 12.55 1.83
CA ARG A 82 8.55 13.36 0.95
C ARG A 82 9.78 13.75 1.75
N LEU A 83 10.95 13.29 1.30
CA LEU A 83 12.23 13.81 1.76
C LEU A 83 12.40 15.22 1.18
N GLU A 84 11.79 16.22 1.82
CA GLU A 84 12.12 17.62 1.56
C GLU A 84 13.48 17.92 2.21
N LYS A 85 14.36 18.51 1.40
CA LYS A 85 15.79 18.71 1.65
C LYS A 85 16.07 19.89 2.57
#